data_AF-A0A7C5H730-F1
#
_entry.id   AF-A0A7C5H730-F1
#
_cell.length_a   1.000
_cell.length_b   1.000
_cell.length_c   1.000
_cell.angle_alpha   90.00
_cell.angle_beta   90.00
_cell.angle_gamma   90.00
#
_symmetry.space_group_name_H-M   'P 1'
#
loop_
_entity.id
_entity.type
_entity.pdbx_description
1 polymer ?
#
loop_
_entity_poly.entity_id
_entity_poly.type
_entity_poly.pdbx_seq_one_letter_code
_entity_poly.pdbx_strand_id
1 'polypeptide(L)'
;MTSQSTSIEALLSRLTQESTSYYIEEKSISTRETIDGHTFYSRFKKYEGRVSQTLIAQHINKTITLAVPLEKDSLLFEYSGEHMVVFVNLLFHLAKEFGIDTLTITMYNFDKIIVYLPAFEYNSNIIEEFLEKVEKLLDLKLPEQWQILPRKNIPEIGNLLQLPREVIELDSF
;
A
#
# COMPACT_ATOMS: atom_id res chain seq x y z
N MET A 1 8.37 23.82 -14.48
CA MET A 1 9.11 22.56 -14.26
C MET A 1 8.14 21.44 -14.57
N THR A 2 8.42 20.67 -15.62
CA THR A 2 7.57 19.59 -16.11
C THR A 2 7.56 18.43 -15.11
N SER A 3 6.46 18.29 -14.38
CA SER A 3 6.12 17.06 -13.66
C SER A 3 6.10 15.93 -14.68
N GLN A 4 7.06 15.00 -14.61
CA GLN A 4 7.01 13.81 -15.45
C GLN A 4 5.93 12.92 -14.88
N SER A 5 4.79 12.84 -15.57
CA SER A 5 3.78 11.83 -15.26
C SER A 5 4.44 10.46 -15.34
N THR A 6 4.61 9.78 -14.21
CA THR A 6 5.16 8.42 -14.21
C THR A 6 4.09 7.51 -14.78
N SER A 7 4.40 6.77 -15.86
CA SER A 7 3.43 5.79 -16.37
C SER A 7 3.15 4.76 -15.28
N ILE A 8 1.88 4.34 -15.14
CA ILE A 8 1.51 3.27 -14.20
C ILE A 8 2.40 2.03 -14.36
N GLU A 9 2.79 1.69 -15.59
CA GLU A 9 3.72 0.60 -15.88
C GLU A 9 5.10 0.79 -15.25
N ALA A 10 5.66 2.02 -15.29
CA ALA A 10 6.95 2.32 -14.67
C ALA A 10 6.86 2.23 -13.14
N LEU A 11 5.78 2.76 -12.54
CA LEU A 11 5.53 2.62 -11.11
C LEU A 11 5.41 1.16 -10.69
N LEU A 12 4.59 0.37 -11.41
CA LEU A 12 4.41 -1.06 -11.10
C LEU A 12 5.69 -1.85 -11.29
N SER A 13 6.50 -1.53 -12.31
CA SER A 13 7.81 -2.14 -12.49
C SER A 13 8.73 -1.85 -11.31
N ARG A 14 8.74 -0.61 -10.79
CA ARG A 14 9.51 -0.24 -9.60
C ARG A 14 9.05 -1.00 -8.36
N LEU A 15 7.75 -0.99 -8.06
CA LEU A 15 7.15 -1.63 -6.87
C LEU A 15 7.29 -3.15 -6.83
N THR A 16 7.65 -3.79 -7.96
CA THR A 16 7.73 -5.25 -8.07
C THR A 16 9.14 -5.75 -8.35
N GLN A 17 10.10 -4.85 -8.57
CA GLN A 17 11.44 -5.19 -9.05
C GLN A 17 12.18 -6.15 -8.11
N GLU A 18 12.09 -5.90 -6.81
CA GLU A 18 12.82 -6.65 -5.78
C GLU A 18 11.99 -7.81 -5.18
N SER A 19 10.72 -7.94 -5.58
CA SER A 19 9.84 -9.01 -5.09
C SER A 19 10.22 -10.37 -5.67
N THR A 20 10.50 -11.33 -4.79
CA THR A 20 10.82 -12.73 -5.15
C THR A 20 9.60 -13.66 -5.16
N SER A 21 8.46 -13.15 -4.70
CA SER A 21 7.17 -13.80 -4.77
C SER A 21 6.08 -12.77 -5.03
N TYR A 22 4.95 -13.22 -5.55
CA TYR A 22 3.79 -12.38 -5.80
C TYR A 22 2.51 -13.14 -5.48
N TYR A 23 1.41 -12.40 -5.45
CA TYR A 23 0.11 -12.92 -5.11
C TYR A 23 -0.91 -12.53 -6.18
N ILE A 24 -1.76 -13.47 -6.54
CA ILE A 24 -2.92 -13.23 -7.40
C ILE A 24 -4.19 -13.45 -6.58
N GLU A 25 -5.13 -12.52 -6.68
CA GLU A 25 -6.46 -12.69 -6.08
C GLU A 25 -7.26 -13.76 -6.84
N GLU A 26 -7.77 -14.73 -6.10
CA GLU A 26 -8.62 -15.81 -6.55
C GLU A 26 -10.10 -15.48 -6.29
N LYS A 27 -11.00 -16.15 -7.02
CA LYS A 27 -12.45 -15.95 -6.87
C LYS A 27 -12.99 -16.46 -5.52
N SER A 28 -12.27 -17.37 -4.88
CA SER A 28 -12.62 -17.96 -3.59
C SER A 28 -11.43 -17.90 -2.64
N ILE A 29 -11.67 -18.16 -1.36
CA ILE A 29 -10.60 -18.29 -0.37
C ILE A 29 -9.60 -19.33 -0.88
N SER A 30 -8.34 -18.92 -1.02
CA SER A 30 -7.25 -19.73 -1.55
C SER A 30 -6.22 -20.07 -0.49
N THR A 31 -6.13 -19.25 0.55
CA THR A 31 -5.13 -19.37 1.61
C THR A 31 -5.78 -19.29 2.97
N ARG A 32 -5.32 -20.16 3.87
CA ARG A 32 -5.71 -20.22 5.27
C ARG A 32 -4.44 -20.39 6.11
N GLU A 33 -4.19 -19.46 7.00
CA GLU A 33 -3.03 -19.47 7.89
C GLU A 33 -3.47 -19.26 9.34
N THR A 34 -2.83 -19.94 10.29
CA THR A 34 -3.13 -19.81 11.72
C THR A 34 -1.91 -19.31 12.47
N ILE A 35 -2.02 -18.17 13.14
CA ILE A 35 -0.99 -17.59 14.00
C ILE A 35 -1.62 -17.24 15.34
N ASP A 36 -0.98 -17.64 16.45
CA ASP A 36 -1.43 -17.35 17.82
C ASP A 36 -2.90 -17.71 18.09
N GLY A 37 -3.38 -18.80 17.49
CA GLY A 37 -4.78 -19.26 17.64
C GLY A 37 -5.79 -18.52 16.76
N HIS A 38 -5.38 -17.47 16.05
CA HIS A 38 -6.21 -16.75 15.08
C HIS A 38 -6.05 -17.35 13.69
N THR A 39 -7.16 -17.63 13.00
CA THR A 39 -7.16 -18.09 11.60
C THR A 39 -7.42 -16.91 10.68
N PHE A 40 -6.50 -16.70 9.75
CA PHE A 40 -6.59 -15.70 8.68
C PHE A 40 -6.97 -16.38 7.38
N TYR A 41 -7.90 -15.78 6.67
CA TYR A 41 -8.36 -16.23 5.37
C TYR A 41 -8.04 -15.17 4.33
N SER A 42 -7.52 -15.60 3.19
CA SER A 42 -7.25 -14.71 2.08
C SER A 42 -7.68 -15.31 0.76
N ARG A 43 -8.13 -14.44 -0.14
CA ARG A 43 -8.32 -14.74 -1.56
C ARG A 43 -7.02 -14.64 -2.34
N PHE A 44 -5.94 -14.16 -1.75
CA PHE A 44 -4.65 -14.12 -2.42
C PHE A 44 -3.97 -15.48 -2.36
N LYS A 45 -3.47 -15.94 -3.51
CA LYS A 45 -2.64 -17.14 -3.62
C LYS A 45 -1.21 -16.75 -3.94
N LYS A 46 -0.25 -17.28 -3.18
CA LYS A 46 1.18 -17.03 -3.37
C LYS A 46 1.72 -17.80 -4.58
N TYR A 47 2.60 -17.14 -5.33
CA TYR A 47 3.38 -17.70 -6.42
C TYR A 47 4.85 -17.32 -6.22
N GLU A 48 5.74 -18.29 -6.34
CA GLU A 48 7.19 -18.06 -6.28
C GLU A 48 7.70 -17.51 -7.62
N GLY A 49 8.65 -16.60 -7.56
CA GLY A 49 9.27 -15.96 -8.72
C GLY A 49 8.94 -14.48 -8.85
N ARG A 50 9.52 -13.85 -9.89
CA ARG A 50 9.36 -12.42 -10.15
C ARG A 50 8.06 -12.11 -10.87
N VAL A 51 7.55 -10.90 -10.64
CA VAL A 51 6.45 -10.35 -11.43
C VAL A 51 6.94 -10.09 -12.86
N SER A 52 6.25 -10.66 -13.85
CA SER A 52 6.56 -10.44 -15.27
C SER A 52 5.79 -9.24 -15.82
N GLN A 53 6.28 -8.64 -16.90
CA GLN A 53 5.57 -7.57 -17.61
C GLN A 53 4.19 -8.02 -18.11
N THR A 54 4.03 -9.30 -18.47
CA THR A 54 2.72 -9.88 -18.82
C THR A 54 1.74 -9.81 -17.64
N LEU A 55 2.19 -10.11 -16.42
CA LEU A 55 1.36 -10.01 -15.22
C LEU A 55 0.98 -8.56 -14.91
N ILE A 56 1.93 -7.62 -15.06
CA ILE A 56 1.67 -6.18 -14.91
C ILE A 56 0.59 -5.73 -15.91
N ALA A 57 0.74 -6.10 -17.19
CA ALA A 57 -0.24 -5.77 -18.22
C ALA A 57 -1.62 -6.38 -17.91
N GLN A 58 -1.68 -7.63 -17.44
CA GLN A 58 -2.94 -8.27 -17.03
C GLN A 58 -3.61 -7.56 -15.84
N HIS A 59 -2.81 -7.07 -14.87
CA HIS A 59 -3.31 -6.31 -13.72
C HIS A 59 -3.87 -4.95 -14.14
N ILE A 60 -3.14 -4.21 -14.98
CA ILE A 60 -3.58 -2.91 -15.54
C ILE A 60 -4.88 -3.10 -16.32
N ASN A 61 -4.97 -4.16 -17.14
CA ASN A 61 -6.17 -4.50 -17.90
C ASN A 61 -7.29 -5.14 -17.05
N LYS A 62 -7.19 -5.09 -15.71
CA LYS A 62 -8.20 -5.59 -14.76
C LYS A 62 -8.55 -7.07 -14.97
N THR A 63 -7.65 -7.85 -15.59
CA THR A 63 -7.80 -9.29 -15.82
C THR A 63 -7.43 -10.09 -14.57
N ILE A 64 -6.43 -9.60 -13.82
CA ILE A 64 -6.03 -10.12 -12.51
C ILE A 64 -5.94 -8.97 -11.48
N THR A 65 -5.94 -9.32 -10.20
CA THR A 65 -5.51 -8.42 -9.13
C THR A 65 -4.17 -8.93 -8.61
N LEU A 66 -3.11 -8.14 -8.78
CA LEU A 66 -1.77 -8.48 -8.32
C LEU A 66 -1.47 -7.80 -6.97
N ALA A 67 -0.80 -8.53 -6.10
CA ALA A 67 -0.20 -8.00 -4.89
C ALA A 67 1.22 -8.56 -4.72
N VAL A 68 2.05 -7.85 -3.98
CA VAL A 68 3.40 -8.28 -3.60
C VAL A 68 3.56 -8.17 -2.09
N PRO A 69 4.47 -8.93 -1.46
CA PRO A 69 4.87 -8.65 -0.08
C PRO A 69 5.26 -7.19 0.07
N LEU A 70 4.86 -6.56 1.18
CA LEU A 70 5.32 -5.22 1.48
C LEU A 70 6.85 -5.21 1.61
N GLU A 71 7.52 -4.30 0.91
CA GLU A 71 8.96 -4.15 0.98
C GLU A 71 9.41 -3.81 2.41
N LYS A 72 10.63 -4.22 2.75
CA LYS A 72 11.20 -3.95 4.06
C LYS A 72 11.21 -2.44 4.33
N ASP A 73 10.82 -2.05 5.54
CA ASP A 73 10.78 -0.66 6.00
C ASP A 73 9.84 0.24 5.17
N SER A 74 8.95 -0.33 4.35
CA SER A 74 7.85 0.40 3.71
C SER A 74 6.59 0.39 4.57
N LEU A 75 5.72 1.36 4.34
CA LEU A 75 4.47 1.53 5.07
C LEU A 75 3.28 1.59 4.11
N LEU A 76 2.16 1.01 4.54
CA LEU A 76 0.86 1.21 3.91
C LEU A 76 -0.10 1.82 4.92
N PHE A 77 -0.74 2.91 4.52
CA PHE A 77 -1.85 3.51 5.23
C PHE A 77 -3.12 3.17 4.47
N GLU A 78 -4.01 2.41 5.07
CA GLU A 78 -5.27 2.03 4.45
C GLU A 78 -6.43 2.69 5.18
N TYR A 79 -7.46 3.11 4.45
CA TYR A 79 -8.67 3.67 5.02
C TYR A 79 -9.90 3.28 4.21
N SER A 80 -10.92 2.76 4.90
CA SER A 80 -12.17 2.28 4.30
C SER A 80 -13.40 3.09 4.75
N GLY A 81 -13.19 4.29 5.27
CA GLY A 81 -14.27 5.15 5.76
C GLY A 81 -14.74 6.18 4.73
N GLU A 82 -15.80 6.91 5.09
CA GLU A 82 -16.44 7.90 4.19
C GLU A 82 -15.59 9.16 3.98
N HIS A 83 -14.65 9.47 4.89
CA HIS A 83 -13.87 10.70 4.88
C HIS A 83 -12.49 10.54 4.20
N MET A 84 -12.43 9.86 3.04
CA MET A 84 -11.16 9.52 2.37
C MET A 84 -10.30 10.75 2.03
N VAL A 85 -10.94 11.85 1.62
CA VAL A 85 -10.23 13.11 1.31
C VAL A 85 -9.54 13.68 2.54
N VAL A 86 -10.16 13.59 3.72
CA VAL A 86 -9.57 14.06 4.98
C VAL A 86 -8.37 13.20 5.37
N PHE A 87 -8.51 11.87 5.24
CA PHE A 87 -7.42 10.92 5.48
C PHE A 87 -6.19 11.22 4.62
N VAL A 88 -6.39 11.37 3.31
CA VAL A 88 -5.32 11.67 2.36
C VAL A 88 -4.66 13.02 2.65
N ASN A 89 -5.46 14.08 2.86
CA ASN A 89 -4.93 15.42 3.12
C ASN A 89 -4.12 15.47 4.41
N LEU A 90 -4.52 14.72 5.44
CA LEU A 90 -3.78 14.60 6.69
C LEU A 90 -2.41 13.97 6.45
N LEU A 91 -2.34 12.84 5.74
CA LEU A 91 -1.08 12.17 5.44
C LEU A 91 -0.15 13.06 4.64
N PHE A 92 -0.65 13.76 3.61
CA PHE A 92 0.16 14.68 2.83
C PHE A 92 0.69 15.86 3.63
N HIS A 93 -0.15 16.47 4.46
CA HIS A 93 0.27 17.59 5.28
C HIS A 93 1.41 17.19 6.21
N LEU A 94 1.28 16.04 6.86
CA LEU A 94 2.33 15.51 7.72
C LEU A 94 3.57 15.11 6.93
N ALA A 95 3.42 14.43 5.78
CA ALA A 95 4.56 14.08 4.95
C ALA A 95 5.39 15.32 4.60
N LYS A 96 4.73 16.42 4.22
CA LYS A 96 5.39 17.71 3.97
C LYS A 96 6.07 18.29 5.21
N GLU A 97 5.45 18.22 6.38
CA GLU A 97 6.04 18.67 7.66
C GLU A 97 7.36 17.92 7.96
N PHE A 98 7.42 16.64 7.63
CA PHE A 98 8.57 15.76 7.87
C PHE A 98 9.54 15.64 6.69
N GLY A 99 9.33 16.38 5.60
CA GLY A 99 10.20 16.34 4.42
C GLY A 99 10.10 15.04 3.60
N ILE A 100 8.98 14.34 3.70
CA ILE A 100 8.62 13.16 2.90
C ILE A 100 7.97 13.66 1.61
N ASP A 101 8.64 13.44 0.48
CA ASP A 101 8.20 13.92 -0.83
C ASP A 101 7.54 12.84 -1.69
N THR A 102 7.66 11.58 -1.28
CA THR A 102 7.20 10.42 -2.05
C THR A 102 6.10 9.68 -1.30
N LEU A 103 4.85 9.88 -1.75
CA LEU A 103 3.69 9.09 -1.38
C LEU A 103 2.96 8.64 -2.65
N THR A 104 2.61 7.36 -2.72
CA THR A 104 1.82 6.80 -3.83
C THR A 104 0.42 6.50 -3.34
N ILE A 105 -0.59 7.11 -3.95
CA ILE A 105 -1.99 6.87 -3.61
C ILE A 105 -2.61 5.93 -4.64
N THR A 106 -3.34 4.94 -4.12
CA THR A 106 -4.20 4.09 -4.91
C THR A 106 -5.56 3.93 -4.28
N MET A 107 -6.58 3.83 -5.11
CA MET A 107 -7.93 3.51 -4.69
C MET A 107 -8.22 2.05 -5.02
N TYR A 108 -8.65 1.29 -4.02
CA TYR A 108 -9.21 -0.03 -4.19
C TYR A 108 -10.74 0.08 -4.19
N ASN A 109 -11.36 -0.30 -5.31
CA ASN A 109 -12.80 -0.47 -5.47
C ASN A 109 -13.72 0.62 -4.86
N PHE A 110 -13.42 1.91 -5.05
CA PHE A 110 -14.21 3.06 -4.53
C PHE A 110 -14.49 3.10 -3.02
N ASP A 111 -14.16 2.04 -2.26
CA ASP A 111 -14.51 1.83 -0.86
C ASP A 111 -13.30 1.81 0.07
N LYS A 112 -12.09 1.75 -0.50
CA LYS A 112 -10.84 1.77 0.27
C LYS A 112 -9.78 2.60 -0.45
N ILE A 113 -9.10 3.47 0.28
CA ILE A 113 -7.90 4.16 -0.18
C ILE A 113 -6.67 3.57 0.49
N ILE A 114 -5.59 3.46 -0.26
CA ILE A 114 -4.30 2.96 0.21
C ILE A 114 -3.24 3.99 -0.17
N VAL A 115 -2.43 4.39 0.80
CA VAL A 115 -1.27 5.26 0.60
C VAL A 115 -0.03 4.45 0.92
N TYR A 116 0.84 4.30 -0.07
CA TYR A 116 2.13 3.63 0.05
C TYR A 116 3.24 4.65 0.25
N LEU A 117 4.10 4.37 1.23
CA LEU A 117 5.30 5.13 1.56
C LEU A 117 6.51 4.19 1.52
N PRO A 118 7.46 4.38 0.58
CA PRO A 118 8.76 3.69 0.59
C PRO A 118 9.65 4.26 1.70
N ALA A 119 9.36 3.94 2.96
CA ALA A 119 10.00 4.59 4.11
C ALA A 119 11.52 4.33 4.23
N PHE A 120 12.05 3.32 3.53
CA PHE A 120 13.49 3.08 3.41
C PHE A 120 14.28 4.22 2.73
N GLU A 121 13.60 5.13 2.03
CA GLU A 121 14.21 6.31 1.41
C GLU A 121 14.52 7.42 2.43
N TYR A 122 14.05 7.28 3.68
CA TYR A 122 14.10 8.31 4.71
C TYR A 122 14.83 7.85 5.98
N ASN A 123 15.17 8.82 6.83
CA ASN A 123 15.77 8.53 8.13
C ASN A 123 14.74 7.84 9.05
N SER A 124 15.16 6.77 9.74
CA SER A 124 14.28 6.00 10.63
C SER A 124 13.61 6.84 11.72
N ASN A 125 14.32 7.80 12.31
CA ASN A 125 13.76 8.64 13.38
C ASN A 125 12.66 9.57 12.82
N ILE A 126 12.86 10.08 11.60
CA ILE A 126 11.83 10.89 10.91
C ILE A 126 10.58 10.06 10.67
N ILE A 127 10.73 8.81 10.22
CA ILE A 127 9.61 7.90 9.99
C ILE A 127 8.89 7.52 11.29
N GLU A 128 9.63 7.27 12.37
CA GLU A 128 9.06 6.99 13.69
C GLU A 128 8.23 8.17 14.22
N GLU A 129 8.78 9.39 14.18
CA GLU A 129 8.07 10.60 14.60
C GLU A 129 6.85 10.90 13.70
N PHE A 130 6.98 10.68 12.39
CA PHE A 130 5.89 10.80 11.44
C PHE A 130 4.75 9.82 11.78
N LEU A 131 5.08 8.54 12.01
CA LEU A 131 4.09 7.52 12.37
C LEU A 131 3.35 7.83 13.66
N GLU A 132 4.07 8.22 14.73
CA GLU A 132 3.45 8.59 16.00
C GLU A 132 2.45 9.74 15.82
N LYS A 133 2.81 10.73 15.00
CA LYS A 133 1.94 11.89 14.74
C LYS A 133 0.76 11.54 13.82
N VAL A 134 0.96 10.66 12.85
CA VAL A 134 -0.12 10.14 12.00
C VAL A 134 -1.15 9.42 12.86
N GLU A 135 -0.74 8.43 13.65
CA GLU A 135 -1.63 7.64 14.51
C GLU A 135 -2.47 8.54 15.41
N LYS A 136 -1.81 9.45 16.13
CA LYS A 136 -2.48 10.41 17.03
C LYS A 136 -3.51 11.29 16.32
N LEU A 137 -3.20 11.77 15.11
CA LEU A 137 -4.11 12.66 14.38
C LEU A 137 -5.24 11.90 13.69
N LEU A 138 -5.00 10.66 13.27
CA LEU A 138 -6.04 9.78 12.77
C LEU A 138 -7.05 9.44 13.87
N ASP A 139 -6.58 9.05 15.06
CA ASP A 139 -7.43 8.78 16.24
C ASP A 139 -8.30 9.99 16.62
N LEU A 140 -7.76 11.20 16.52
CA LEU A 140 -8.47 12.41 16.91
C LEU A 140 -9.51 12.85 15.87
N LYS A 141 -9.22 12.65 14.58
CA LYS A 141 -9.98 13.30 13.48
C LYS A 141 -10.88 12.36 12.69
N LEU A 142 -10.64 11.05 12.76
CA LEU A 142 -11.34 10.08 11.93
C LEU A 142 -11.85 8.91 12.78
N PRO A 143 -13.00 8.33 12.43
CA PRO A 143 -13.40 7.04 12.98
C PRO A 143 -12.32 5.98 12.72
N GLU A 144 -12.22 4.99 13.61
CA GLU A 144 -11.28 3.86 13.51
C GLU A 144 -11.67 2.91 12.36
N GLN A 145 -11.40 3.37 11.14
CA GLN A 145 -11.60 2.69 9.87
C GLN A 145 -10.32 2.74 9.03
N TRP A 146 -9.19 3.04 9.69
CA TRP A 146 -7.86 3.07 9.11
C TRP A 146 -6.99 1.96 9.70
N GLN A 147 -5.97 1.58 8.96
CA GLN A 147 -4.91 0.71 9.45
C GLN A 147 -3.57 1.07 8.83
N ILE A 148 -2.51 0.79 9.58
CA ILE A 148 -1.13 0.92 9.13
C ILE A 148 -0.52 -0.49 9.04
N LEU A 149 0.13 -0.78 7.92
CA LEU A 149 0.92 -2.00 7.68
C LEU A 149 2.40 -1.63 7.54
N PRO A 150 3.34 -2.51 7.94
CA PRO A 150 3.10 -3.89 8.37
C PRO A 150 2.65 -4.02 9.83
N ARG A 151 1.88 -5.07 10.13
CA ARG A 151 1.51 -5.48 11.49
C ARG A 151 2.27 -6.75 11.88
N LYS A 152 2.86 -6.75 13.09
CA LYS A 152 3.72 -7.84 13.58
C LYS A 152 2.97 -9.14 13.90
N ASN A 153 1.69 -9.05 14.25
CA ASN A 153 0.89 -10.19 14.75
C ASN A 153 -0.09 -10.74 13.71
N ILE A 154 0.21 -10.54 12.42
CA ILE A 154 -0.57 -11.11 11.31
C ILE A 154 0.39 -11.80 10.34
N PRO A 155 -0.07 -12.82 9.59
CA PRO A 155 0.75 -13.50 8.59
C PRO A 155 1.21 -12.55 7.48
N GLU A 156 2.21 -12.97 6.72
CA GLU A 156 2.70 -12.26 5.53
C GLU A 156 1.55 -11.88 4.57
N ILE A 157 0.56 -12.76 4.43
CA ILE A 157 -0.60 -12.52 3.57
C ILE A 157 -1.51 -11.37 4.04
N GLY A 158 -1.38 -10.94 5.30
CA GLY A 158 -2.02 -9.74 5.82
C GLY A 158 -1.19 -8.46 5.62
N ASN A 159 0.07 -8.60 5.20
CA ASN A 159 1.04 -7.51 4.99
C ASN A 159 1.42 -7.40 3.50
N LEU A 160 0.42 -7.42 2.61
CA LEU A 160 0.62 -7.31 1.17
C LEU A 160 0.38 -5.89 0.68
N LEU A 161 1.24 -5.42 -0.23
CA LEU A 161 0.95 -4.28 -1.09
C LEU A 161 0.15 -4.79 -2.29
N GLN A 162 -1.14 -4.48 -2.32
CA GLN A 162 -1.91 -4.65 -3.54
C GLN A 162 -1.54 -3.56 -4.53
N LEU A 163 -1.16 -3.96 -5.75
CA LEU A 163 -0.61 -3.02 -6.71
C LEU A 163 -1.66 -2.01 -7.19
N PRO A 164 -1.28 -0.73 -7.35
CA PRO A 164 -2.16 0.28 -7.89
C PRO A 164 -2.63 -0.09 -9.30
N ARG A 165 -3.86 0.30 -9.64
CA ARG A 165 -4.36 0.20 -11.02
C ARG A 165 -4.33 1.55 -11.73
N GLU A 166 -4.41 2.62 -10.97
CA GLU A 166 -4.45 3.99 -11.42
C GLU A 166 -3.57 4.78 -10.46
N VAL A 167 -2.71 5.67 -10.99
CA VAL A 167 -1.89 6.57 -10.17
C VAL A 167 -2.62 7.89 -10.07
N ILE A 168 -2.90 8.31 -8.84
CA ILE A 168 -3.28 9.70 -8.58
C ILE A 168 -2.00 10.38 -8.08
N GLU A 169 -1.21 10.89 -9.02
CA GLU A 169 -0.13 11.82 -8.68
C GLU A 169 -0.79 13.15 -8.34
N LEU A 170 -0.66 13.60 -7.09
CA LEU A 170 -0.92 14.99 -6.77
C LEU A 170 0.41 15.71 -6.94
N ASP A 171 0.47 16.58 -7.96
CA ASP A 171 1.58 17.48 -8.20
C ASP A 171 2.07 18.09 -6.88
N SER A 172 3.39 18.10 -6.73
CA SER A 172 4.08 18.77 -5.64
C SER A 172 3.54 20.20 -5.50
N PHE A 173 2.79 20.48 -4.43
CA PHE A 173 2.37 21.85 -4.07
C PHE A 173 3.48 22.59 -3.33
#